data_AF-A0A7Y2BT74-F1
#
_entry.id   AF-A0A7Y2BT74-F1
#
_cell.length_a   1.000
_cell.length_b   1.000
_cell.length_c   1.000
_cell.angle_alpha   90.00
_cell.angle_beta   90.00
_cell.angle_gamma   90.00
#
_symmetry.space_group_name_H-M   'P 1'
#
loop_
_entity.id
_entity.type
_entity.pdbx_description
1 polymer ?
#
loop_
_entity_poly.entity_id
_entity_poly.type
_entity_poly.pdbx_seq_one_letter_code
_entity_poly.pdbx_strand_id
1 'polypeptide(L)'
;MSDTAAPNPNKSRFARALDSDLWHNFITSPVAVISAALTLVFFASAVFAPYIAPHNPFDLATISIMDASLPPAWLDGSDPRFVLGTDDQGRDIFSTIIFGARISLFVGFASVIFSMILGIALGLISGYVGGRLDAFIMRVADIQLSFPAILIALLIDGVARGVLPREMHHDVAIYVLIFAIGVSGWVQYARTVRGSTLVEKNKEYVQAARVIGIGPVIILWRHILPNVMGPVLVIATIHLAIAVITEATLSFLGVGVPPTTPSLGTLIRIGNDFLFSGEWWITIFPGIALVLLVLAINLLGDWLRDALNPKLR
;
A
#
# COMPACT_ATOMS: atom_id res chain seq x y z
N MET A 1 -27.49 26.47 20.01
CA MET A 1 -26.36 27.14 20.70
C MET A 1 -25.68 26.08 21.56
N SER A 2 -24.83 25.27 20.95
CA SER A 2 -23.99 24.30 21.66
C SER A 2 -22.67 24.99 21.99
N ASP A 3 -22.32 25.01 23.28
CA ASP A 3 -21.05 25.51 23.81
C ASP A 3 -19.88 24.83 23.10
N THR A 4 -19.20 25.56 22.22
CA THR A 4 -17.87 25.19 21.76
C THR A 4 -16.89 25.65 22.84
N ALA A 5 -16.78 24.85 23.89
CA ALA A 5 -15.81 25.07 24.95
C ALA A 5 -14.41 25.25 24.33
N ALA A 6 -13.80 26.41 24.54
CA ALA A 6 -12.49 26.73 24.01
C ALA A 6 -11.46 25.64 24.43
N PRO A 7 -10.64 25.13 23.50
CA PRO A 7 -9.75 24.01 23.78
C PRO A 7 -8.71 24.42 24.83
N ASN A 8 -8.70 23.66 25.94
CA ASN A 8 -7.87 23.93 27.10
C ASN A 8 -6.36 23.84 26.72
N PRO A 9 -5.56 24.91 26.85
CA PRO A 9 -4.22 25.00 26.28
C PRO A 9 -3.21 24.01 26.90
N ASN A 10 -3.53 23.40 28.04
CA ASN A 10 -2.63 22.50 28.79
C ASN A 10 -2.76 21.00 28.46
N LYS A 11 -3.63 20.58 27.54
CA LYS A 11 -3.69 19.15 27.13
C LYS A 11 -2.60 18.81 26.12
N SER A 12 -1.83 17.75 26.40
CA SER A 12 -0.88 17.11 25.46
C SER A 12 -1.52 16.86 24.10
N ARG A 13 -0.75 16.92 23.00
CA ARG A 13 -1.23 16.63 21.63
C ARG A 13 -1.98 15.29 21.55
N PHE A 14 -1.57 14.32 22.38
CA PHE A 14 -2.21 13.00 22.49
C PHE A 14 -3.57 13.06 23.20
N ALA A 15 -3.69 13.85 24.28
CA ALA A 15 -4.95 14.04 24.99
C ALA A 15 -5.98 14.82 24.15
N ARG A 16 -5.54 15.75 23.29
CA ARG A 16 -6.43 16.44 22.33
C ARG A 16 -6.89 15.55 21.18
N ALA A 17 -6.06 14.57 20.78
CA ALA A 17 -6.47 13.57 19.78
C ALA A 17 -7.54 12.62 20.35
N LEU A 18 -7.38 12.20 21.61
CA LEU A 18 -8.32 11.34 22.32
C LEU A 18 -9.66 12.05 22.64
N ASP A 19 -9.66 13.36 22.87
CA ASP A 19 -10.89 14.15 23.10
C ASP A 19 -11.55 14.64 21.80
N SER A 20 -11.05 14.23 20.62
CA SER A 20 -11.60 14.71 19.35
C SER A 20 -12.87 13.95 18.95
N ASP A 21 -13.80 14.64 18.28
CA ASP A 21 -14.99 14.02 17.66
C ASP A 21 -14.61 12.83 16.75
N LEU A 22 -13.40 12.87 16.17
CA LEU A 22 -12.86 11.81 15.33
C LEU A 22 -12.62 10.52 16.13
N TRP A 23 -12.10 10.62 17.34
CA TRP A 23 -11.87 9.48 18.22
C TRP A 23 -13.18 8.87 18.74
N HIS A 24 -14.15 9.71 19.08
CA HIS A 24 -15.48 9.25 19.45
C HIS A 24 -16.16 8.50 18.29
N ASN A 25 -16.15 9.09 17.09
CA ASN A 25 -16.70 8.45 15.89
C ASN A 25 -15.95 7.16 15.49
N PHE A 26 -14.66 7.06 15.81
CA PHE A 26 -13.86 5.87 15.56
C PHE A 26 -14.27 4.71 16.47
N ILE A 27 -14.32 4.92 17.78
CA ILE A 27 -14.69 3.86 18.74
C ILE A 27 -16.14 3.42 18.57
N THR A 28 -17.02 4.32 18.16
CA THR A 28 -18.46 4.01 18.01
C THR A 28 -18.76 3.23 16.73
N SER A 29 -17.83 3.19 15.76
CA SER A 29 -17.99 2.42 14.52
C SER A 29 -17.34 1.03 14.64
N PRO A 30 -18.13 -0.07 14.77
CA PRO A 30 -17.56 -1.41 14.92
C PRO A 30 -16.73 -1.84 13.70
N VAL A 31 -17.13 -1.41 12.50
CA VAL A 31 -16.39 -1.68 11.26
C VAL A 31 -15.01 -1.00 11.30
N ALA A 32 -14.94 0.25 11.77
CA ALA A 32 -13.69 0.98 11.87
C ALA A 32 -12.73 0.33 12.88
N VAL A 33 -13.24 -0.04 14.05
CA VAL A 33 -12.45 -0.70 15.11
C VAL A 33 -11.91 -2.05 14.65
N ILE A 34 -12.76 -2.90 14.06
CA ILE A 34 -12.34 -4.23 13.57
C ILE A 34 -11.29 -4.08 12.46
N SER A 35 -11.54 -3.19 11.49
CA SER A 35 -10.63 -2.98 10.36
C SER A 35 -9.29 -2.39 10.81
N ALA A 36 -9.31 -1.48 11.77
CA ALA A 36 -8.11 -0.93 12.38
C ALA A 36 -7.33 -1.97 13.18
N ALA A 37 -8.01 -2.77 13.99
CA ALA A 37 -7.38 -3.85 14.76
C ALA A 37 -6.74 -4.87 13.82
N LEU A 38 -7.44 -5.30 12.77
CA LEU A 38 -6.93 -6.25 11.79
C LEU A 38 -5.75 -5.68 11.00
N THR A 39 -5.85 -4.42 10.55
CA THR A 39 -4.73 -3.73 9.90
C THR A 39 -3.52 -3.64 10.83
N LEU A 40 -3.73 -3.28 12.10
CA LEU A 40 -2.67 -3.20 13.09
C LEU A 40 -2.01 -4.57 13.33
N VAL A 41 -2.80 -5.65 13.38
CA VAL A 41 -2.26 -7.01 13.52
C VAL A 41 -1.38 -7.38 12.33
N PHE A 42 -1.80 -7.10 11.09
CA PHE A 42 -0.98 -7.36 9.91
C PHE A 42 0.28 -6.50 9.86
N PHE A 43 0.19 -5.22 10.21
CA PHE A 43 1.36 -4.33 10.27
C PHE A 43 2.33 -4.77 11.37
N ALA A 44 1.82 -5.11 12.55
CA ALA A 44 2.64 -5.59 13.66
C ALA A 44 3.29 -6.94 13.32
N SER A 45 2.55 -7.89 12.73
CA SER A 45 3.11 -9.17 12.32
C SER A 45 4.17 -9.00 11.24
N ALA A 46 3.96 -8.09 10.29
CA ALA A 46 4.94 -7.76 9.26
C ALA A 46 6.23 -7.14 9.84
N VAL A 47 6.10 -6.15 10.74
CA VAL A 47 7.25 -5.46 11.33
C VAL A 47 8.04 -6.37 12.27
N PHE A 48 7.32 -7.12 13.12
CA PHE A 48 7.91 -8.04 14.09
C PHE A 48 7.99 -9.48 13.57
N ALA A 49 7.97 -9.69 12.25
CA ALA A 49 8.02 -11.01 11.62
C ALA A 49 9.16 -11.90 12.16
N PRO A 50 10.41 -11.40 12.32
CA PRO A 50 11.51 -12.23 12.85
C PRO A 50 11.31 -12.71 14.30
N TYR A 51 10.42 -12.08 15.06
CA TYR A 51 10.16 -12.40 16.46
C TYR A 51 8.86 -13.17 16.68
N ILE A 52 7.89 -13.01 15.77
CA ILE A 52 6.56 -13.63 15.87
C ILE A 52 6.49 -14.94 15.09
N ALA A 53 7.20 -15.05 13.96
CA ALA A 53 7.18 -16.24 13.15
C ALA A 53 7.86 -17.42 13.89
N PRO A 54 7.19 -18.59 14.00
CA PRO A 54 7.79 -19.78 14.61
C PRO A 54 9.07 -20.24 13.93
N HIS A 55 9.14 -20.10 12.61
CA HIS A 55 10.28 -20.52 11.79
C HIS A 55 10.74 -19.36 10.90
N ASN A 56 12.04 -19.30 10.61
CA ASN A 56 12.57 -18.36 9.64
C ASN A 56 12.57 -19.00 8.24
N PRO A 57 11.69 -18.55 7.31
CA PRO A 57 11.59 -19.15 5.98
C PRO A 57 12.79 -18.84 5.07
N PHE A 58 13.73 -17.99 5.53
CA PHE A 58 14.98 -17.67 4.83
C PHE A 58 16.18 -18.49 5.32
N ASP A 59 16.03 -19.24 6.42
CA ASP A 59 17.12 -20.04 6.96
C ASP A 59 17.06 -21.46 6.42
N LEU A 60 17.80 -21.69 5.34
CA LEU A 60 17.92 -22.98 4.67
C LEU A 60 18.47 -24.08 5.58
N ALA A 61 19.17 -23.76 6.67
CA ALA A 61 19.67 -24.77 7.61
C ALA A 61 18.56 -25.38 8.47
N THR A 62 17.44 -24.65 8.63
CA THR A 62 16.27 -25.10 9.40
C THR A 62 15.20 -25.75 8.53
N ILE A 63 15.31 -25.63 7.21
CA ILE A 63 14.35 -26.14 6.23
C ILE A 63 14.79 -27.52 5.78
N SER A 64 13.88 -28.49 5.88
CA SER A 64 14.09 -29.87 5.42
C SER A 64 13.11 -30.18 4.30
N ILE A 65 13.63 -30.63 3.15
CA ILE A 65 12.79 -31.13 2.04
C ILE A 65 11.97 -32.35 2.45
N MET A 66 12.39 -33.08 3.49
CA MET A 66 11.60 -34.21 4.02
C MET A 66 10.30 -33.76 4.70
N ASP A 67 10.23 -32.49 5.11
CA ASP A 67 9.03 -31.88 5.68
C ASP A 67 8.18 -31.20 4.60
N ALA A 68 8.41 -31.47 3.30
CA ALA A 68 7.64 -30.87 2.20
C ALA A 68 6.19 -31.36 2.16
N SER A 69 5.27 -30.46 1.84
CA SER A 69 3.85 -30.75 1.61
C SER A 69 3.14 -31.47 2.77
N LEU A 70 3.55 -31.18 4.01
CA LEU A 70 2.89 -31.69 5.20
C LEU A 70 1.52 -31.02 5.37
N PRO A 71 0.46 -31.80 5.65
CA PRO A 71 -0.85 -31.25 5.88
C PRO A 71 -0.90 -30.48 7.21
N PRO A 72 -1.87 -29.56 7.36
CA PRO A 72 -2.13 -28.86 8.60
C PRO A 72 -2.27 -29.78 9.81
N ALA A 73 -1.87 -29.31 11.00
CA ALA A 73 -1.78 -30.08 12.24
C ALA A 73 -3.06 -30.81 12.70
N TRP A 74 -4.21 -30.49 12.10
CA TRP A 74 -5.51 -31.13 12.39
C TRP A 74 -5.91 -32.22 11.37
N LEU A 75 -5.04 -32.54 10.41
CA LEU A 75 -5.23 -33.61 9.43
C LEU A 75 -4.27 -34.78 9.69
N ASP A 76 -4.63 -35.95 9.16
CA ASP A 76 -3.80 -37.15 9.27
C ASP A 76 -2.48 -36.98 8.47
N GLY A 77 -1.37 -37.47 9.04
CA GLY A 77 -0.04 -37.32 8.43
C GLY A 77 0.62 -35.95 8.65
N SER A 78 0.07 -35.13 9.56
CA SER A 78 0.61 -33.82 9.91
C SER A 78 1.71 -33.89 10.98
N ASP A 79 2.44 -32.79 11.10
CA ASP A 79 3.40 -32.57 12.17
C ASP A 79 2.96 -31.38 13.04
N PRO A 80 2.86 -31.52 14.37
CA PRO A 80 2.48 -30.44 15.29
C PRO A 80 3.36 -29.19 15.22
N ARG A 81 4.59 -29.30 14.68
CA ARG A 81 5.50 -28.17 14.42
C ARG A 81 4.90 -27.17 13.42
N PHE A 82 4.03 -27.62 12.51
CA PHE A 82 3.51 -26.85 11.40
C PHE A 82 1.98 -26.71 11.48
N VAL A 83 1.53 -25.69 12.19
CA VAL A 83 0.09 -25.48 12.47
C VAL A 83 -0.74 -25.42 11.19
N LEU A 84 -0.28 -24.67 10.18
CA LEU A 84 -0.96 -24.53 8.89
C LEU A 84 -0.42 -25.47 7.80
N GLY A 85 0.46 -26.40 8.17
CA GLY A 85 1.20 -27.26 7.24
C GLY A 85 2.43 -26.59 6.65
N THR A 86 3.06 -27.26 5.70
CA THR A 86 4.27 -26.79 5.00
C THR A 86 4.03 -26.64 3.50
N ASP A 87 4.89 -25.86 2.86
CA ASP A 87 4.93 -25.71 1.40
C ASP A 87 5.77 -26.80 0.70
N ASP A 88 5.93 -26.65 -0.61
CA ASP A 88 6.69 -27.56 -1.50
C ASP A 88 8.17 -27.73 -1.12
N GLN A 89 8.71 -26.81 -0.33
CA GLN A 89 10.10 -26.80 0.13
C GLN A 89 10.23 -27.20 1.61
N GLY A 90 9.13 -27.48 2.29
CA GLY A 90 9.11 -27.79 3.73
C GLY A 90 9.16 -26.56 4.63
N ARG A 91 8.80 -25.37 4.11
CA ARG A 91 8.69 -24.14 4.91
C ARG A 91 7.33 -24.08 5.58
N ASP A 92 7.31 -23.65 6.84
CA ASP A 92 6.08 -23.42 7.60
C ASP A 92 5.20 -22.35 6.93
N ILE A 93 3.94 -22.70 6.62
CA ILE A 93 3.02 -21.79 5.90
C ILE A 93 2.64 -20.59 6.75
N PHE A 94 2.50 -20.76 8.07
CA PHE A 94 2.19 -19.63 8.94
C PHE A 94 3.31 -18.59 8.94
N SER A 95 4.55 -19.04 9.09
CA SER A 95 5.74 -18.20 9.00
C SER A 95 5.88 -17.53 7.63
N THR A 96 5.69 -18.28 6.53
CA THR A 96 5.78 -17.71 5.19
C THR A 96 4.69 -16.68 4.91
N ILE A 97 3.48 -16.83 5.45
CA ILE A 97 2.42 -15.80 5.37
C ILE A 97 2.83 -14.51 6.08
N ILE A 98 3.41 -14.60 7.29
CA ILE A 98 3.85 -13.41 8.05
C ILE A 98 4.95 -12.67 7.29
N PHE A 99 5.97 -13.39 6.81
CA PHE A 99 7.04 -12.79 6.02
C PHE A 99 6.57 -12.31 4.65
N GLY A 100 5.62 -13.01 4.04
CA GLY A 100 4.98 -12.61 2.78
C GLY A 100 4.21 -11.31 2.92
N ALA A 101 3.42 -11.16 4.00
CA ALA A 101 2.72 -9.94 4.33
C ALA A 101 3.69 -8.76 4.51
N ARG A 102 4.87 -8.98 5.11
CA ARG A 102 5.93 -7.96 5.22
C ARG A 102 6.40 -7.46 3.87
N ILE A 103 6.70 -8.35 2.93
CA ILE A 103 7.15 -7.96 1.59
C ILE A 103 6.03 -7.24 0.84
N SER A 104 4.82 -7.79 0.82
CA SER A 104 3.67 -7.19 0.13
C SER A 104 3.32 -5.80 0.67
N LEU A 105 3.33 -5.61 2.00
CA LEU A 105 3.11 -4.30 2.63
C LEU A 105 4.25 -3.31 2.32
N PHE A 106 5.51 -3.76 2.36
CA PHE A 106 6.65 -2.91 2.04
C PHE A 106 6.58 -2.40 0.60
N VAL A 107 6.37 -3.30 -0.36
CA VAL A 107 6.26 -2.95 -1.78
C VAL A 107 5.04 -2.05 -2.01
N GLY A 108 3.88 -2.41 -1.46
CA GLY A 108 2.66 -1.60 -1.60
C GLY A 108 2.84 -0.18 -1.05
N PHE A 109 3.38 -0.05 0.15
CA PHE A 109 3.60 1.24 0.81
C PHE A 109 4.65 2.10 0.09
N ALA A 110 5.78 1.51 -0.30
CA ALA A 110 6.82 2.22 -1.05
C ALA A 110 6.32 2.69 -2.43
N SER A 111 5.52 1.87 -3.12
CA SER A 111 4.91 2.22 -4.41
C SER A 111 3.94 3.39 -4.28
N VAL A 112 3.13 3.40 -3.22
CA VAL A 112 2.20 4.50 -2.92
C VAL A 112 2.96 5.79 -2.63
N ILE A 113 4.00 5.75 -1.80
CA ILE A 113 4.84 6.93 -1.51
C ILE A 113 5.46 7.47 -2.78
N PHE A 114 6.03 6.60 -3.63
CA PHE A 114 6.61 7.00 -4.90
C PHE A 114 5.57 7.64 -5.82
N SER A 115 4.39 7.02 -5.97
CA SER A 115 3.27 7.54 -6.76
C SER A 115 2.82 8.91 -6.26
N MET A 116 2.74 9.08 -4.93
CA MET A 116 2.35 10.32 -4.27
C MET A 116 3.38 11.41 -4.54
N ILE A 117 4.67 11.16 -4.33
CA ILE A 117 5.72 12.16 -4.57
C ILE A 117 5.68 12.63 -6.02
N LEU A 118 5.65 11.68 -6.97
CA LEU A 118 5.62 11.98 -8.39
C LEU A 118 4.34 12.74 -8.77
N GLY A 119 3.19 12.25 -8.32
CA GLY A 119 1.89 12.83 -8.64
C GLY A 119 1.68 14.20 -7.99
N ILE A 120 2.05 14.38 -6.73
CA ILE A 120 1.98 15.68 -6.03
C ILE A 120 2.88 16.69 -6.74
N ALA A 121 4.13 16.34 -7.04
CA ALA A 121 5.05 17.25 -7.72
C ALA A 121 4.50 17.70 -9.08
N LEU A 122 4.09 16.74 -9.93
CA LEU A 122 3.54 17.05 -11.25
C LEU A 122 2.21 17.80 -11.16
N GLY A 123 1.30 17.39 -10.27
CA GLY A 123 0.00 18.02 -10.07
C GLY A 123 0.09 19.46 -9.57
N LEU A 124 1.00 19.74 -8.64
CA LEU A 124 1.28 21.08 -8.14
C LEU A 124 1.80 21.99 -9.26
N ILE A 125 2.78 21.50 -10.04
CA ILE A 125 3.36 22.24 -11.17
C ILE A 125 2.26 22.53 -12.21
N SER A 126 1.49 21.51 -12.58
CA SER A 126 0.36 21.60 -13.53
C SER A 126 -0.68 22.63 -13.08
N GLY A 127 -1.11 22.56 -11.82
CA GLY A 127 -2.15 23.42 -11.27
C GLY A 127 -1.70 24.86 -11.05
N TYR A 128 -0.44 25.07 -10.63
CA TYR A 128 0.07 26.41 -10.32
C TYR A 128 0.49 27.18 -11.58
N VAL A 129 1.33 26.58 -12.43
CA VAL A 129 1.87 27.23 -13.63
C VAL A 129 0.81 27.35 -14.73
N GLY A 130 0.00 26.31 -14.93
CA GLY A 130 -1.01 26.28 -16.00
C GLY A 130 -0.41 26.29 -17.41
N GLY A 131 -1.27 26.55 -18.40
CA GLY A 131 -0.87 26.75 -19.80
C GLY A 131 -0.38 25.49 -20.51
N ARG A 132 0.70 25.61 -21.29
CA ARG A 132 1.23 24.50 -22.12
C ARG A 132 1.80 23.35 -21.30
N LEU A 133 2.45 23.65 -20.18
CA LEU A 133 3.04 22.64 -19.30
C LEU A 133 1.93 21.78 -18.68
N ASP A 134 0.85 22.42 -18.24
CA ASP A 134 -0.35 21.75 -17.74
C ASP A 134 -0.96 20.82 -18.80
N ALA A 135 -1.16 21.33 -20.01
CA ALA A 135 -1.67 20.53 -21.12
C ALA A 135 -0.78 19.32 -21.45
N PHE A 136 0.55 19.48 -21.41
CA PHE A 136 1.48 18.38 -21.66
C PHE A 136 1.41 17.31 -20.56
N ILE A 137 1.52 17.70 -19.29
CA ILE A 137 1.48 16.75 -18.16
C ILE A 137 0.15 16.00 -18.15
N MET A 138 -0.98 16.71 -18.32
CA MET A 138 -2.30 16.09 -18.37
C MET A 138 -2.48 15.20 -19.59
N ARG A 139 -1.88 15.55 -20.74
CA ARG A 139 -1.91 14.69 -21.92
C ARG A 139 -1.17 13.38 -21.72
N VAL A 140 0.01 13.40 -21.10
CA VAL A 140 0.76 12.19 -20.73
C VAL A 140 -0.06 11.34 -19.75
N ALA A 141 -0.65 11.97 -18.75
CA ALA A 141 -1.56 11.31 -17.80
C ALA A 141 -2.75 10.63 -18.49
N ASP A 142 -3.42 11.32 -19.43
CA ASP A 142 -4.58 10.78 -20.15
C ASP A 142 -4.19 9.61 -21.07
N ILE A 143 -3.01 9.69 -21.70
CA ILE A 143 -2.45 8.57 -22.49
C ILE A 143 -2.21 7.37 -21.56
N GLN A 144 -1.59 7.59 -20.40
CA GLN A 144 -1.33 6.51 -19.45
C GLN A 144 -2.61 5.84 -18.95
N LEU A 145 -3.64 6.61 -18.59
CA LEU A 145 -4.93 6.08 -18.13
C LEU A 145 -5.70 5.29 -19.20
N SER A 146 -5.31 5.41 -20.47
CA SER A 146 -5.87 4.60 -21.55
C SER A 146 -5.38 3.14 -21.48
N PHE A 147 -4.31 2.87 -20.73
CA PHE A 147 -3.80 1.53 -20.47
C PHE A 147 -4.18 1.06 -19.07
N PRO A 148 -4.62 -0.21 -18.90
CA PRO A 148 -4.74 -0.83 -17.60
C PRO A 148 -3.43 -0.75 -16.81
N ALA A 149 -3.50 -0.32 -15.54
CA ALA A 149 -2.34 -0.16 -14.67
C ALA A 149 -1.47 -1.43 -14.58
N ILE A 150 -2.13 -2.61 -14.54
CA ILE A 150 -1.42 -3.88 -14.52
C ILE A 150 -0.61 -4.13 -15.79
N LEU A 151 -1.12 -3.74 -16.97
CA LEU A 151 -0.40 -3.91 -18.24
C LEU A 151 0.85 -3.01 -18.30
N ILE A 152 0.76 -1.79 -17.76
CA ILE A 152 1.91 -0.90 -17.64
C ILE A 152 2.96 -1.53 -16.72
N ALA A 153 2.53 -2.05 -15.58
CA ALA A 153 3.45 -2.67 -14.63
C ALA A 153 4.14 -3.91 -15.23
N LEU A 154 3.39 -4.77 -15.93
CA LEU A 154 3.91 -5.91 -16.68
C LEU A 154 4.89 -5.49 -17.78
N LEU A 155 4.58 -4.42 -18.51
CA LEU A 155 5.45 -3.90 -19.57
C LEU A 155 6.77 -3.40 -18.99
N ILE A 156 6.73 -2.59 -17.93
CA ILE A 156 7.92 -2.05 -17.27
C ILE A 156 8.80 -3.20 -16.77
N ASP A 157 8.18 -4.18 -16.12
CA ASP A 157 8.88 -5.33 -15.59
C ASP A 157 9.50 -6.21 -16.71
N GLY A 158 8.74 -6.50 -17.77
CA GLY A 158 9.24 -7.25 -18.93
C GLY A 158 10.40 -6.54 -19.63
N VAL A 159 10.33 -5.21 -19.79
CA VAL A 159 11.42 -4.39 -20.33
C VAL A 159 12.62 -4.43 -19.39
N ALA A 160 12.43 -4.31 -18.07
CA ALA A 160 13.50 -4.38 -17.11
C ALA A 160 14.25 -5.72 -17.18
N ARG A 161 13.55 -6.85 -17.28
CA ARG A 161 14.17 -8.17 -17.47
C ARG A 161 14.92 -8.30 -18.80
N GLY A 162 14.44 -7.63 -19.85
CA GLY A 162 15.08 -7.65 -21.16
C GLY A 162 16.36 -6.82 -21.23
N VAL A 163 16.42 -5.72 -20.48
CA VAL A 163 17.56 -4.77 -20.49
C VAL A 163 18.60 -5.10 -19.43
N LEU A 164 18.20 -5.58 -18.25
CA LEU A 164 19.10 -5.85 -17.14
C LEU A 164 19.79 -7.22 -17.29
N PRO A 165 21.07 -7.35 -16.88
CA PRO A 165 21.74 -8.64 -16.81
C PRO A 165 20.99 -9.61 -15.88
N ARG A 166 20.93 -10.90 -16.24
CA ARG A 166 20.18 -11.92 -15.49
C ARG A 166 20.63 -12.04 -14.03
N GLU A 167 21.91 -11.82 -13.77
CA GLU A 167 22.48 -11.83 -12.41
C GLU A 167 21.85 -10.77 -11.51
N MET A 168 21.46 -9.61 -12.07
CA MET A 168 20.87 -8.51 -11.32
C MET A 168 19.36 -8.65 -11.10
N HIS A 169 18.70 -9.59 -11.77
CA HIS A 169 17.23 -9.69 -11.76
C HIS A 169 16.69 -9.92 -10.34
N HIS A 170 17.40 -10.71 -9.53
CA HIS A 170 16.98 -10.99 -8.15
C HIS A 170 17.08 -9.75 -7.25
N ASP A 171 18.20 -9.02 -7.33
CA ASP A 171 18.47 -7.88 -6.45
C ASP A 171 17.60 -6.66 -6.77
N VAL A 172 17.26 -6.47 -8.06
CA VAL A 172 16.48 -5.32 -8.52
C VAL A 172 14.98 -5.56 -8.59
N ALA A 173 14.51 -6.81 -8.50
CA ALA A 173 13.09 -7.17 -8.68
C ALA A 173 12.14 -6.34 -7.82
N ILE A 174 12.44 -6.18 -6.54
CA ILE A 174 11.61 -5.40 -5.61
C ILE A 174 11.56 -3.92 -6.04
N TYR A 175 12.69 -3.34 -6.45
CA TYR A 175 12.76 -1.95 -6.89
C TYR A 175 12.04 -1.72 -8.22
N VAL A 176 12.18 -2.66 -9.17
CA VAL A 176 11.45 -2.64 -10.44
C VAL A 176 9.94 -2.71 -10.17
N LEU A 177 9.51 -3.58 -9.26
CA LEU A 177 8.10 -3.73 -8.90
C LEU A 177 7.54 -2.45 -8.24
N ILE A 178 8.30 -1.85 -7.32
CA ILE A 178 7.94 -0.57 -6.70
C ILE A 178 7.82 0.54 -7.75
N PHE A 179 8.77 0.61 -8.68
CA PHE A 179 8.76 1.59 -9.75
C PHE A 179 7.59 1.35 -10.72
N ALA A 180 7.33 0.10 -11.10
CA ALA A 180 6.27 -0.30 -12.02
C ALA A 180 4.88 0.04 -11.48
N ILE A 181 4.60 -0.35 -10.23
CA ILE A 181 3.34 -0.03 -9.54
C ILE A 181 3.25 1.48 -9.30
N GLY A 182 4.36 2.10 -8.88
CA GLY A 182 4.43 3.52 -8.55
C GLY A 182 4.17 4.45 -9.74
N VAL A 183 4.82 4.18 -10.87
CA VAL A 183 4.58 4.90 -12.13
C VAL A 183 3.18 4.63 -12.66
N SER A 184 2.59 3.47 -12.40
CA SER A 184 1.20 3.21 -12.82
C SER A 184 0.19 4.06 -12.03
N GLY A 185 0.49 4.41 -10.77
CA GLY A 185 -0.42 5.10 -9.85
C GLY A 185 -0.37 6.64 -9.82
N TRP A 186 0.69 7.28 -10.33
CA TRP A 186 0.93 8.73 -10.12
C TRP A 186 -0.17 9.64 -10.68
N VAL A 187 -0.86 9.21 -11.74
CA VAL A 187 -1.83 10.06 -12.46
C VAL A 187 -3.00 10.47 -11.56
N GLN A 188 -3.51 9.57 -10.73
CA GLN A 188 -4.65 9.87 -9.85
C GLN A 188 -4.30 10.94 -8.81
N TYR A 189 -3.08 10.86 -8.26
CA TYR A 189 -2.54 11.87 -7.36
C TYR A 189 -2.34 13.20 -8.09
N ALA A 190 -1.74 13.19 -9.28
CA ALA A 190 -1.53 14.40 -10.07
C ALA A 190 -2.83 15.13 -10.41
N ARG A 191 -3.87 14.39 -10.82
CA ARG A 191 -5.17 14.97 -11.18
C ARG A 191 -5.88 15.55 -9.96
N THR A 192 -5.86 14.84 -8.83
CA THR A 192 -6.43 15.32 -7.56
C THR A 192 -5.72 16.58 -7.08
N VAL A 193 -4.39 16.55 -6.99
CA VAL A 193 -3.58 17.67 -6.53
C VAL A 193 -3.71 18.88 -7.47
N ARG A 194 -3.73 18.66 -8.78
CA ARG A 194 -4.00 19.71 -9.76
C ARG A 194 -5.34 20.39 -9.51
N GLY A 195 -6.41 19.60 -9.35
CA GLY A 195 -7.75 20.11 -9.07
C GLY A 195 -7.80 20.97 -7.81
N SER A 196 -7.24 20.46 -6.71
CA SER A 196 -7.18 21.20 -5.44
C SER A 196 -6.29 22.45 -5.54
N THR A 197 -5.17 22.38 -6.26
CA THR A 197 -4.24 23.50 -6.47
C THR A 197 -4.88 24.63 -7.27
N LEU A 198 -5.69 24.30 -8.29
CA LEU A 198 -6.41 25.30 -9.08
C LEU A 198 -7.40 26.12 -8.23
N VAL A 199 -8.01 25.49 -7.23
CA VAL A 199 -8.88 26.19 -6.26
C VAL A 199 -8.04 26.99 -5.27
N GLU A 200 -7.03 26.35 -4.68
CA GLU A 200 -6.25 26.93 -3.59
C GLU A 200 -5.44 28.16 -4.03
N LYS A 201 -4.90 28.15 -5.25
CA LYS A 201 -4.09 29.27 -5.77
C LYS A 201 -4.86 30.58 -5.92
N ASN A 202 -6.20 30.52 -5.97
CA ASN A 202 -7.06 31.68 -6.16
C ASN A 202 -7.54 32.29 -4.82
N LYS A 203 -7.20 31.68 -3.67
CA LYS A 203 -7.61 32.20 -2.36
C LYS A 203 -6.84 33.46 -1.96
N GLU A 204 -7.50 34.30 -1.16
CA GLU A 204 -7.00 35.62 -0.74
C GLU A 204 -5.62 35.56 -0.08
N TYR A 205 -5.37 34.57 0.78
CA TYR A 205 -4.07 34.44 1.45
C TYR A 205 -2.91 34.13 0.47
N VAL A 206 -3.19 33.41 -0.64
CA VAL A 206 -2.20 33.14 -1.69
C VAL A 206 -1.95 34.39 -2.53
N GLN A 207 -3.01 35.15 -2.82
CA GLN A 207 -2.89 36.43 -3.51
C GLN A 207 -2.09 37.44 -2.67
N ALA A 208 -2.36 37.53 -1.37
CA ALA A 208 -1.61 38.37 -0.44
C ALA A 208 -0.13 37.98 -0.39
N ALA A 209 0.18 36.68 -0.30
CA ALA A 209 1.56 36.17 -0.36
C ALA A 209 2.28 36.60 -1.66
N ARG A 210 1.58 36.59 -2.80
CA ARG A 210 2.13 37.05 -4.07
C ARG A 210 2.39 38.56 -4.10
N VAL A 211 1.47 39.37 -3.54
CA VAL A 211 1.63 40.84 -3.44
C VAL A 211 2.82 41.22 -2.56
N ILE A 212 3.08 40.45 -1.50
CA ILE A 212 4.25 40.61 -0.62
C ILE A 212 5.57 40.20 -1.32
N GLY A 213 5.51 39.61 -2.52
CA GLY A 213 6.69 39.21 -3.30
C GLY A 213 7.24 37.83 -2.92
N ILE A 214 6.44 36.98 -2.27
CA ILE A 214 6.87 35.61 -1.95
C ILE A 214 7.01 34.81 -3.26
N GLY A 215 8.17 34.16 -3.43
CA GLY A 215 8.47 33.37 -4.62
C GLY A 215 7.50 32.19 -4.83
N PRO A 216 7.27 31.77 -6.09
CA PRO A 216 6.27 30.75 -6.44
C PRO A 216 6.52 29.40 -5.77
N VAL A 217 7.78 28.99 -5.65
CA VAL A 217 8.18 27.73 -4.98
C VAL A 217 7.81 27.77 -3.50
N ILE A 218 8.02 28.90 -2.82
CA ILE A 218 7.67 29.05 -1.40
C ILE A 218 6.15 29.04 -1.20
N ILE A 219 5.40 29.68 -2.12
CA ILE A 219 3.93 29.62 -2.12
C ILE A 219 3.47 28.16 -2.27
N LEU A 220 4.02 27.44 -3.24
CA LEU A 220 3.70 26.04 -3.50
C LEU A 220 3.93 25.15 -2.27
N TRP A 221 5.14 25.16 -1.70
CA TRP A 221 5.51 24.24 -0.61
C TRP A 221 4.93 24.61 0.75
N ARG A 222 4.82 25.91 1.07
CA ARG A 222 4.44 26.38 2.41
C ARG A 222 2.97 26.78 2.53
N HIS A 223 2.32 27.14 1.44
CA HIS A 223 0.95 27.65 1.45
C HIS A 223 -0.02 26.70 0.75
N ILE A 224 0.32 26.17 -0.42
CA ILE A 224 -0.62 25.32 -1.18
C ILE A 224 -0.53 23.86 -0.76
N LEU A 225 0.68 23.27 -0.75
CA LEU A 225 0.89 21.84 -0.47
C LEU A 225 0.19 21.38 0.82
N PRO A 226 0.36 22.05 1.99
CA PRO A 226 -0.28 21.61 3.23
C PRO A 226 -1.81 21.57 3.14
N ASN A 227 -2.42 22.47 2.35
CA ASN A 227 -3.87 22.57 2.18
C ASN A 227 -4.45 21.55 1.18
N VAL A 228 -3.62 20.99 0.29
CA VAL A 228 -4.05 19.95 -0.67
C VAL A 228 -3.75 18.53 -0.18
N MET A 229 -3.06 18.36 0.95
CA MET A 229 -2.72 17.03 1.49
C MET A 229 -3.93 16.23 1.99
N GLY A 230 -5.02 16.88 2.42
CA GLY A 230 -6.20 16.19 2.95
C GLY A 230 -6.76 15.13 1.97
N PRO A 231 -7.21 15.53 0.77
CA PRO A 231 -7.67 14.57 -0.25
C PRO A 231 -6.61 13.55 -0.68
N VAL A 232 -5.33 13.94 -0.68
CA VAL A 232 -4.22 13.05 -1.08
C VAL A 232 -4.05 11.90 -0.08
N LEU A 233 -4.07 12.20 1.22
CA LEU A 233 -3.93 11.19 2.28
C LEU A 233 -5.12 10.22 2.28
N VAL A 234 -6.31 10.72 1.98
CA VAL A 234 -7.51 9.90 1.83
C VAL A 234 -7.41 8.91 0.67
N ILE A 235 -6.93 9.36 -0.50
CA ILE A 235 -6.77 8.46 -1.66
C ILE A 235 -5.59 7.49 -1.42
N ALA A 236 -4.56 7.92 -0.69
CA ALA A 236 -3.40 7.09 -0.40
C ALA A 236 -3.72 5.80 0.37
N THR A 237 -4.68 5.83 1.30
CA THR A 237 -5.09 4.63 2.04
C THR A 237 -5.77 3.60 1.14
N ILE A 238 -6.68 4.04 0.28
CA ILE A 238 -7.36 3.17 -0.70
C ILE A 238 -6.34 2.59 -1.69
N HIS A 239 -5.41 3.44 -2.15
CA HIS A 239 -4.37 3.03 -3.07
C HIS A 239 -3.37 2.05 -2.46
N LEU A 240 -3.17 2.03 -1.15
CA LEU A 240 -2.35 1.02 -0.49
C LEU A 240 -2.93 -0.38 -0.70
N ALA A 241 -4.24 -0.56 -0.53
CA ALA A 241 -4.90 -1.83 -0.80
C ALA A 241 -4.75 -2.25 -2.27
N ILE A 242 -4.98 -1.32 -3.20
CA ILE A 242 -4.82 -1.57 -4.65
C ILE A 242 -3.37 -1.94 -5.00
N ALA A 243 -2.39 -1.27 -4.40
CA ALA A 243 -0.97 -1.54 -4.63
C ALA A 243 -0.58 -2.94 -4.12
N VAL A 244 -1.08 -3.37 -2.96
CA VAL A 244 -0.87 -4.73 -2.42
C VAL A 244 -1.51 -5.79 -3.33
N ILE A 245 -2.73 -5.57 -3.82
CA ILE A 245 -3.36 -6.49 -4.80
C ILE A 245 -2.53 -6.55 -6.09
N THR A 246 -2.06 -5.40 -6.57
CA THR A 246 -1.29 -5.32 -7.82
C THR A 246 0.05 -6.03 -7.68
N GLU A 247 0.76 -5.84 -6.56
CA GLU A 247 1.95 -6.61 -6.21
C GLU A 247 1.66 -8.10 -6.21
N ALA A 248 0.62 -8.53 -5.48
CA ALA A 248 0.26 -9.93 -5.39
C ALA A 248 -0.09 -10.52 -6.76
N THR A 249 -0.74 -9.75 -7.63
CA THR A 249 -1.09 -10.20 -8.99
C THR A 249 0.14 -10.33 -9.88
N LEU A 250 1.06 -9.37 -9.84
CA LEU A 250 2.31 -9.42 -10.60
C LEU A 250 3.20 -10.58 -10.12
N SER A 251 3.30 -10.77 -8.81
CA SER A 251 4.00 -11.91 -8.20
C SER A 251 3.32 -13.24 -8.56
N PHE A 252 1.98 -13.29 -8.64
CA PHE A 252 1.23 -14.44 -9.12
C PHE A 252 1.49 -14.75 -10.61
N LEU A 253 1.64 -13.72 -11.43
CA LEU A 253 1.98 -13.86 -12.85
C LEU A 253 3.46 -14.24 -13.09
N GLY A 254 4.27 -14.40 -12.04
CA GLY A 254 5.68 -14.78 -12.14
C GLY A 254 6.63 -13.64 -12.50
N VAL A 255 6.11 -12.41 -12.49
CA VAL A 255 6.80 -11.17 -12.87
C VAL A 255 7.00 -10.24 -11.67
N GLY A 256 6.86 -10.77 -10.47
CA GLY A 256 7.12 -10.04 -9.23
C GLY A 256 8.38 -10.54 -8.53
N VAL A 257 8.24 -10.71 -7.23
CA VAL A 257 9.31 -11.06 -6.31
C VAL A 257 9.77 -12.52 -6.53
N PRO A 258 11.08 -12.85 -6.49
CA PRO A 258 11.54 -14.21 -6.75
C PRO A 258 11.05 -15.20 -5.69
N PRO A 259 10.92 -16.51 -6.01
CA PRO A 259 10.39 -17.53 -5.09
C PRO A 259 11.19 -17.71 -3.78
N THR A 260 12.47 -17.34 -3.80
CA THR A 260 13.36 -17.32 -2.62
C THR A 260 13.00 -16.24 -1.62
N THR A 261 12.23 -15.23 -2.04
CA THR A 261 11.68 -14.18 -1.18
C THR A 261 10.15 -14.19 -1.25
N PRO A 262 9.47 -14.97 -0.38
CA PRO A 262 8.03 -15.13 -0.50
C PRO A 262 7.31 -13.80 -0.26
N SER A 263 6.45 -13.41 -1.20
CA SER A 263 5.35 -12.45 -1.00
C SER A 263 4.01 -13.20 -1.00
N LEU A 264 2.92 -12.56 -0.57
CA LEU A 264 1.61 -13.22 -0.56
C LEU A 264 1.21 -13.72 -1.95
N GLY A 265 1.48 -12.95 -3.01
CA GLY A 265 1.21 -13.37 -4.39
C GLY A 265 2.05 -14.55 -4.85
N THR A 266 3.34 -14.57 -4.49
CA THR A 266 4.23 -15.69 -4.83
C THR A 266 3.82 -16.97 -4.12
N LEU A 267 3.35 -16.90 -2.86
CA LEU A 267 2.83 -18.06 -2.14
C LEU A 267 1.57 -18.63 -2.81
N ILE A 268 0.64 -17.76 -3.23
CA ILE A 268 -0.56 -18.18 -3.96
C ILE A 268 -0.17 -18.83 -5.30
N ARG A 269 0.85 -18.31 -5.99
CA ARG A 269 1.35 -18.88 -7.24
C ARG A 269 1.86 -20.29 -7.05
N ILE A 270 2.74 -20.48 -6.06
CA ILE A 270 3.35 -21.78 -5.75
C ILE A 270 2.23 -22.76 -5.39
N GLY A 271 1.34 -22.40 -4.45
CA GLY A 271 0.24 -23.28 -4.06
C GLY A 271 -0.69 -23.65 -5.21
N ASN A 272 -0.94 -22.73 -6.16
CA ASN A 272 -1.80 -23.00 -7.31
C ASN A 272 -1.32 -24.23 -8.12
N ASP A 273 -0.01 -24.48 -8.17
CA ASP A 273 0.57 -25.64 -8.85
C ASP A 273 0.26 -26.97 -8.12
N PHE A 274 -0.04 -26.91 -6.81
CA PHE A 274 -0.34 -28.08 -5.96
C PHE A 274 -1.83 -28.24 -5.62
N LEU A 275 -2.67 -27.30 -6.04
CA LEU A 275 -4.10 -27.29 -5.73
C LEU A 275 -4.82 -28.56 -6.21
N PHE A 276 -4.47 -29.05 -7.39
CA PHE A 276 -5.04 -30.28 -7.97
C PHE A 276 -4.44 -31.57 -7.40
N SER A 277 -3.33 -31.48 -6.66
CA SER A 277 -2.67 -32.60 -5.99
C SER A 277 -3.27 -32.91 -4.61
N GLY A 278 -4.20 -32.07 -4.13
CA GLY A 278 -4.83 -32.21 -2.82
C GLY A 278 -4.20 -31.35 -1.72
N GLU A 279 -3.12 -30.63 -2.00
CA GLU A 279 -2.38 -29.77 -1.06
C GLU A 279 -2.96 -28.35 -1.02
N TRP A 280 -4.28 -28.26 -0.85
CA TRP A 280 -5.04 -27.01 -0.97
C TRP A 280 -4.61 -25.92 0.04
N TRP A 281 -4.06 -26.32 1.18
CA TRP A 281 -3.67 -25.39 2.25
C TRP A 281 -2.55 -24.44 1.83
N ILE A 282 -1.67 -24.86 0.90
CA ILE A 282 -0.56 -24.05 0.38
C ILE A 282 -1.09 -22.79 -0.34
N THR A 283 -2.26 -22.87 -0.99
CA THR A 283 -2.88 -21.73 -1.72
C THR A 283 -3.88 -20.97 -0.87
N ILE A 284 -4.74 -21.70 -0.16
CA ILE A 284 -5.93 -21.13 0.47
C ILE A 284 -5.56 -20.25 1.66
N PHE A 285 -4.58 -20.64 2.49
CA PHE A 285 -4.19 -19.82 3.64
C PHE A 285 -3.55 -18.48 3.23
N PRO A 286 -2.56 -18.45 2.31
CA PRO A 286 -2.06 -17.18 1.78
C PRO A 286 -3.16 -16.34 1.09
N GLY A 287 -4.08 -16.99 0.38
CA GLY A 287 -5.22 -16.31 -0.26
C GLY A 287 -6.15 -15.62 0.76
N ILE A 288 -6.53 -16.33 1.83
CA ILE A 288 -7.33 -15.76 2.93
C ILE A 288 -6.59 -14.61 3.60
N ALA A 289 -5.29 -14.77 3.86
CA ALA A 289 -4.47 -13.71 4.45
C ALA A 289 -4.45 -12.45 3.58
N LEU A 290 -4.28 -12.60 2.27
CA LEU A 290 -4.33 -11.49 1.31
C LEU A 290 -5.70 -10.80 1.30
N VAL A 291 -6.80 -11.57 1.26
CA VAL A 291 -8.17 -11.02 1.28
C VAL A 291 -8.42 -10.24 2.56
N LEU A 292 -8.08 -10.81 3.72
CA LEU A 292 -8.24 -10.15 5.02
C LEU A 292 -7.40 -8.87 5.12
N LEU A 293 -6.15 -8.92 4.66
CA LEU A 293 -5.27 -7.75 4.64
C LEU A 293 -5.85 -6.61 3.80
N VAL A 294 -6.25 -6.91 2.57
CA VAL A 294 -6.81 -5.94 1.62
C VAL A 294 -8.12 -5.37 2.14
N LEU A 295 -9.02 -6.22 2.64
CA LEU A 295 -10.29 -5.80 3.22
C LEU A 295 -10.08 -4.87 4.41
N ALA A 296 -9.17 -5.22 5.33
CA ALA A 296 -8.86 -4.42 6.50
C ALA A 296 -8.37 -3.01 6.12
N ILE A 297 -7.41 -2.93 5.19
CA ILE A 297 -6.86 -1.66 4.72
C ILE A 297 -7.95 -0.83 4.02
N ASN A 298 -8.76 -1.46 3.17
CA ASN A 298 -9.78 -0.75 2.39
C ASN A 298 -10.90 -0.18 3.28
N LEU A 299 -11.44 -1.00 4.20
CA LEU A 299 -12.48 -0.56 5.14
C LEU A 299 -11.97 0.55 6.08
N LEU A 300 -10.72 0.46 6.52
CA LEU A 300 -10.09 1.51 7.32
C LEU A 300 -9.92 2.81 6.51
N GLY A 301 -9.53 2.69 5.24
CA GLY A 301 -9.39 3.79 4.31
C GLY A 301 -10.71 4.51 4.02
N ASP A 302 -11.79 3.75 3.79
CA ASP A 302 -13.14 4.27 3.57
C ASP A 302 -13.67 5.00 4.82
N TRP A 303 -13.46 4.43 6.01
CA TRP A 303 -13.82 5.14 7.24
C TRP A 303 -13.03 6.45 7.41
N LEU A 304 -11.71 6.42 7.14
CA LEU A 304 -10.88 7.62 7.22
C LEU A 304 -11.33 8.69 6.22
N ARG A 305 -11.72 8.27 5.02
CA ARG A 305 -12.31 9.14 4.00
C ARG A 305 -13.56 9.83 4.51
N ASP A 306 -14.48 9.08 5.10
CA ASP A 306 -15.75 9.60 5.60
C ASP A 306 -15.53 10.54 6.80
N ALA A 307 -14.64 10.16 7.72
CA ALA A 307 -14.30 10.95 8.90
C ALA A 307 -13.62 12.30 8.55
N LEU A 308 -12.83 12.33 7.47
CA LEU A 308 -12.11 13.53 6.99
C LEU A 308 -12.91 14.37 5.99
N ASN A 309 -14.10 13.93 5.57
CA ASN A 309 -14.92 14.66 4.61
C ASN A 309 -15.70 15.80 5.29
N PRO A 310 -15.34 17.09 5.06
CA PRO A 310 -15.97 18.22 5.75
C PRO A 310 -17.42 18.48 5.32
N LYS A 311 -17.92 17.81 4.26
CA LYS A 311 -19.30 17.98 3.78
C LYS A 311 -20.35 17.20 4.58
N LEU A 312 -19.93 16.32 5.49
CA LEU A 312 -20.82 15.52 6.36
C LEU A 312 -21.00 16.14 7.76
N ARG A 313 -20.43 17.32 8.01
CA ARG A 313 -20.58 18.10 9.24
C ARG A 313 -21.41 19.35 9.00
#